data_AF-A0A1Y6K7E4-F1
#
_entry.id   AF-A0A1Y6K7E4-F1
#
_cell.length_a   1.000
_cell.length_b   1.000
_cell.length_c   1.000
_cell.angle_alpha   90.00
_cell.angle_beta   90.00
_cell.angle_gamma   90.00
#
_symmetry.space_group_name_H-M   'P 1'
#
loop_
_entity.id
_entity.type
_entity.pdbx_description
1 polymer ?
#
loop_
_entity_poly.entity_id
_entity_poly.type
_entity_poly.pdbx_seq_one_letter_code
_entity_poly.pdbx_strand_id
1 'polypeptide(L)'
;MFSPAFSAFWVMIGYLILLVLLGVFSAGIGRMKGIKSKTGFIGAIFWLMGVVFYFILAQIGSPDAIILILISLAAPLFSIINLLIILLNKKHSWKDPAYKKKSLAYLLIFMAALLIYIIGLIIA
;
A
#
# COMPACT_ATOMS: atom_id res chain seq x y z
N MET A 1 -24.92 -4.38 7.13
CA MET A 1 -23.95 -5.45 6.82
C MET A 1 -23.93 -5.61 5.31
N PHE A 2 -22.80 -5.31 4.67
CA PHE A 2 -22.67 -5.46 3.22
C PHE A 2 -22.69 -6.94 2.83
N SER A 3 -22.95 -7.25 1.56
CA SER A 3 -22.91 -8.64 1.11
C SER A 3 -21.45 -9.15 1.12
N PRO A 4 -21.21 -10.45 1.40
CA PRO A 4 -19.85 -11.02 1.41
C PRO A 4 -19.06 -10.78 0.10
N ALA A 5 -19.78 -10.67 -1.03
CA ALA A 5 -19.20 -10.35 -2.32
C ALA A 5 -18.65 -8.91 -2.39
N PHE A 6 -19.32 -7.94 -1.75
CA PHE A 6 -18.85 -6.56 -1.65
C PHE A 6 -17.59 -6.46 -0.79
N SER A 7 -17.54 -7.16 0.35
CA SER A 7 -16.39 -7.16 1.25
C SER A 7 -15.15 -7.77 0.57
N ALA A 8 -15.31 -8.88 -0.15
CA ALA A 8 -14.23 -9.48 -0.95
C ALA A 8 -13.75 -8.58 -2.10
N PHE A 9 -14.68 -7.95 -2.82
CA PHE A 9 -14.36 -6.99 -3.88
C PHE A 9 -13.59 -5.79 -3.33
N TRP A 10 -14.02 -5.23 -2.20
CA TRP A 10 -13.40 -4.09 -1.54
C TRP A 10 -11.97 -4.40 -1.08
N VAL A 11 -11.76 -5.58 -0.49
CA VAL A 11 -10.42 -6.08 -0.13
C VAL A 11 -9.55 -6.14 -1.37
N MET A 12 -9.98 -6.81 -2.44
CA MET A 12 -9.11 -7.03 -3.61
C MET A 12 -8.79 -5.74 -4.37
N ILE A 13 -9.80 -4.93 -4.69
CA ILE A 13 -9.61 -3.71 -5.48
C ILE A 13 -9.00 -2.59 -4.65
N GLY A 14 -9.43 -2.42 -3.40
CA GLY A 14 -8.84 -1.45 -2.49
C GLY A 14 -7.35 -1.73 -2.29
N TYR A 15 -6.99 -3.00 -2.11
CA TYR A 15 -5.59 -3.42 -2.00
C TYR A 15 -4.80 -3.19 -3.30
N LEU A 16 -5.37 -3.52 -4.46
CA LEU A 16 -4.73 -3.26 -5.76
C LEU A 16 -4.46 -1.76 -5.97
N ILE A 17 -5.43 -0.90 -5.65
CA ILE A 17 -5.28 0.56 -5.78
C ILE A 17 -4.15 1.06 -4.89
N LEU A 18 -4.07 0.60 -3.64
CA LEU A 18 -2.99 0.97 -2.72
C LEU A 18 -1.61 0.57 -3.27
N LEU A 19 -1.50 -0.59 -3.90
CA LEU A 19 -0.25 -1.06 -4.48
C LEU A 19 0.17 -0.27 -5.73
N VAL A 20 -0.80 0.11 -6.57
CA VAL A 20 -0.53 0.99 -7.72
C VAL A 20 -0.06 2.36 -7.24
N LEU A 21 -0.76 2.95 -6.26
CA LEU A 21 -0.37 4.23 -5.66
C LEU A 21 1.02 4.16 -5.03
N LEU A 22 1.34 3.07 -4.32
CA LEU A 22 2.68 2.80 -3.80
C LEU A 22 3.74 2.88 -4.90
N GLY A 23 3.52 2.11 -5.98
CA GLY A 23 4.47 2.01 -7.09
C GLY A 23 4.72 3.37 -7.75
N VAL A 24 3.65 4.09 -8.06
CA VAL A 24 3.70 5.40 -8.71
C VAL A 24 4.37 6.44 -7.81
N PHE A 25 3.96 6.54 -6.55
CA PHE A 25 4.50 7.55 -5.63
C PHE A 25 5.95 7.25 -5.24
N SER A 26 6.29 6.00 -4.96
CA SER A 26 7.67 5.65 -4.61
C SER A 26 8.62 5.81 -5.80
N ALA A 27 8.20 5.46 -7.01
CA ALA A 27 8.98 5.72 -8.22
C ALA A 27 9.09 7.22 -8.53
N GLY A 28 8.01 7.99 -8.31
CA GLY A 28 7.99 9.43 -8.50
C GLY A 28 8.93 10.16 -7.53
N ILE A 29 8.83 9.86 -6.24
CA ILE A 29 9.69 10.46 -5.20
C ILE A 29 11.13 9.99 -5.36
N GLY A 30 11.35 8.71 -5.69
CA GLY A 30 12.67 8.19 -6.04
C GLY A 30 13.32 8.99 -7.16
N ARG A 31 12.61 9.25 -8.26
CA ARG A 31 13.10 10.10 -9.36
C ARG A 31 13.45 11.53 -8.91
N MET A 32 12.66 12.12 -8.01
CA MET A 32 12.91 13.47 -7.46
C MET A 32 14.18 13.55 -6.59
N LYS A 33 14.55 12.45 -5.92
CA LYS A 33 15.81 12.32 -5.17
C LYS A 33 16.96 11.66 -5.96
N GLY A 34 16.74 11.29 -7.22
CA GLY A 34 17.74 10.55 -8.03
C GLY A 34 17.94 9.09 -7.60
N ILE A 35 17.04 8.53 -6.79
CA ILE A 35 17.07 7.15 -6.33
C ILE A 35 16.28 6.29 -7.33
N LYS A 36 16.92 5.26 -7.90
CA LYS A 36 16.22 4.22 -8.68
C LYS A 36 15.43 3.33 -7.70
N SER A 37 14.18 3.67 -7.47
CA SER A 37 13.26 2.88 -6.65
C SER A 37 12.75 1.66 -7.44
N LYS A 38 12.93 0.45 -6.89
CA LYS A 38 12.28 -0.79 -7.36
C LYS A 38 10.97 -1.08 -6.61
N THR A 39 10.37 -0.07 -5.99
CA THR A 39 9.30 -0.27 -5.00
C THR A 39 8.02 -0.86 -5.60
N GLY A 40 7.75 -0.64 -6.90
CA GLY A 40 6.65 -1.33 -7.59
C GLY A 40 6.78 -2.86 -7.60
N PHE A 41 8.01 -3.38 -7.64
CA PHE A 41 8.29 -4.81 -7.58
C PHE A 41 7.99 -5.39 -6.19
N ILE A 42 8.31 -4.62 -5.15
CA ILE A 42 8.01 -4.99 -3.76
C ILE A 42 6.50 -5.07 -3.54
N GLY A 43 5.74 -4.09 -4.04
CA GLY A 43 4.27 -4.10 -3.98
C GLY A 43 3.67 -5.33 -4.69
N ALA A 44 4.17 -5.69 -5.87
CA ALA A 44 3.70 -6.87 -6.60
C ALA A 44 3.98 -8.19 -5.83
N ILE A 45 5.12 -8.31 -5.16
CA ILE A 45 5.44 -9.47 -4.32
C ILE A 45 4.45 -9.58 -3.15
N PHE A 46 4.20 -8.48 -2.46
CA PHE A 46 3.21 -8.45 -1.37
C PHE A 46 1.79 -8.73 -1.85
N TRP A 47 1.45 -8.33 -3.07
CA TRP A 47 0.18 -8.68 -3.69
C TRP A 47 0.03 -10.18 -3.90
N LEU A 48 1.02 -10.79 -4.56
CA LEU A 48 1.09 -12.23 -4.79
C LEU A 48 1.03 -13.02 -3.48
N MET A 49 1.76 -12.58 -2.46
CA MET A 49 1.66 -13.20 -1.12
C MET A 49 0.25 -13.10 -0.56
N GLY A 50 -0.41 -11.94 -0.62
CA GLY A 50 -1.78 -11.77 -0.15
C GLY A 50 -2.78 -12.69 -0.85
N VAL A 51 -2.66 -12.83 -2.18
CA VAL A 51 -3.49 -13.74 -2.98
C VAL A 51 -3.23 -15.21 -2.59
N VAL A 52 -1.96 -15.62 -2.47
CA VAL A 52 -1.59 -16.98 -2.09
C VAL A 52 -2.10 -17.32 -0.67
N PHE A 53 -1.94 -16.41 0.29
CA PHE A 53 -2.48 -16.58 1.64
C PHE A 53 -4.01 -16.69 1.64
N TYR A 54 -4.71 -15.88 0.86
CA TYR A 54 -6.17 -15.99 0.71
C TYR A 54 -6.59 -17.37 0.20
N PHE A 55 -5.92 -17.89 -0.85
CA PHE A 55 -6.23 -19.21 -1.40
C PHE A 55 -5.91 -20.36 -0.44
N ILE A 56 -4.78 -20.30 0.28
CA ILE A 56 -4.41 -21.30 1.29
C ILE A 56 -5.45 -21.30 2.42
N LEU A 57 -5.79 -20.12 2.92
CA LEU A 57 -6.74 -19.97 4.03
C LEU A 57 -8.17 -20.39 3.62
N ALA A 58 -8.59 -20.10 2.39
CA ALA A 58 -9.88 -20.55 1.86
C ALA A 58 -10.02 -22.09 1.83
N GLN A 59 -8.92 -22.83 1.73
CA GLN A 59 -8.93 -24.30 1.77
C GLN A 59 -9.02 -24.89 3.19
N ILE A 60 -8.71 -24.12 4.23
CA ILE A 60 -8.62 -24.60 5.63
C ILE A 60 -9.94 -24.34 6.40
N GLY A 61 -10.94 -23.72 5.75
CA GLY A 61 -12.18 -23.21 6.36
C GLY A 61 -12.16 -21.69 6.40
N SER A 62 -13.33 -21.04 6.53
CA SER A 62 -13.45 -19.57 6.45
C SER A 62 -12.48 -18.90 7.41
N PRO A 63 -11.36 -18.30 6.92
CA PRO A 63 -10.40 -17.69 7.81
C PRO A 63 -11.07 -16.54 8.55
N ASP A 64 -10.73 -16.39 9.82
CA ASP A 64 -11.14 -15.23 10.61
C ASP A 64 -10.79 -13.97 9.81
N ALA A 65 -11.80 -13.16 9.50
CA ALA A 65 -11.67 -11.96 8.67
C ALA A 65 -10.55 -11.03 9.17
N ILE A 66 -10.27 -11.07 10.48
CA ILE A 66 -9.19 -10.37 11.17
C ILE A 66 -7.80 -10.75 10.62
N ILE A 67 -7.55 -12.03 10.34
CA ILE A 67 -6.24 -12.51 9.84
C ILE A 67 -6.01 -12.00 8.41
N LEU A 68 -7.04 -12.04 7.57
CA LEU A 68 -6.97 -11.51 6.20
C LEU A 68 -6.75 -9.99 6.20
N ILE A 69 -7.42 -9.25 7.09
CA ILE A 69 -7.22 -7.81 7.26
C ILE A 69 -5.78 -7.52 7.70
N LEU A 70 -5.26 -8.24 8.70
CA LEU A 70 -3.88 -8.10 9.20
C LEU A 70 -2.84 -8.33 8.10
N ILE A 71 -2.99 -9.39 7.31
CA ILE A 71 -2.08 -9.69 6.19
C ILE A 71 -2.19 -8.61 5.11
N SER A 72 -3.41 -8.15 4.80
CA SER A 72 -3.62 -7.09 3.81
C SER A 72 -3.02 -5.74 4.22
N LEU A 73 -2.92 -5.46 5.52
CA LEU A 73 -2.36 -4.21 6.07
C LEU A 73 -0.84 -4.21 6.14
N ALA A 74 -0.20 -5.37 6.09
CA ALA A 74 1.26 -5.47 6.11
C ALA A 74 1.89 -4.68 4.95
N ALA A 75 1.41 -4.86 3.72
CA ALA A 75 2.00 -4.20 2.56
C ALA A 75 1.83 -2.67 2.56
N PRO A 76 0.65 -2.09 2.88
CA PRO A 76 0.48 -0.66 3.07
C PRO A 76 1.35 -0.08 4.21
N LEU A 77 1.57 -0.82 5.29
CA LEU A 77 2.45 -0.38 6.37
C LEU A 77 3.93 -0.37 5.94
N PHE A 78 4.40 -1.44 5.29
CA PHE A 78 5.74 -1.46 4.69
C PHE A 78 5.92 -0.34 3.65
N SER A 79 4.86 0.00 2.94
CA SER A 79 4.81 1.10 1.97
C SER A 79 5.03 2.46 2.62
N ILE A 80 4.36 2.74 3.73
CA ILE A 80 4.55 3.95 4.53
C ILE A 80 5.99 4.02 5.03
N ILE A 81 6.50 2.92 5.59
CA ILE A 81 7.87 2.85 6.10
C ILE A 81 8.87 3.18 4.98
N ASN A 82 8.71 2.58 3.80
CA ASN A 82 9.61 2.83 2.67
C ASN A 82 9.53 4.28 2.15
N LEU A 83 8.32 4.85 2.06
CA LEU A 83 8.14 6.27 1.72
C LEU A 83 8.81 7.19 2.75
N LEU A 84 8.65 6.91 4.03
CA LEU A 84 9.30 7.65 5.12
C LEU A 84 10.82 7.54 5.05
N ILE A 85 11.36 6.34 4.81
CA ILE A 85 12.80 6.13 4.61
C ILE A 85 13.30 7.01 3.45
N ILE A 86 12.62 6.99 2.31
CA ILE A 86 13.01 7.80 1.15
C ILE A 86 12.93 9.30 1.49
N LEU A 87 11.88 9.76 2.16
CA LEU A 87 11.70 11.16 2.55
C LEU A 87 12.80 11.63 3.53
N LEU A 88 13.08 10.83 4.56
CA LEU A 88 14.03 11.12 5.62
C LEU A 88 15.50 10.87 5.23
N ASN A 89 15.74 10.14 4.14
CA ASN A 89 17.10 9.84 3.67
C ASN A 89 17.87 11.13 3.35
N LYS A 90 18.86 11.47 4.20
CA LYS A 90 19.73 12.65 4.04
C LYS A 90 20.87 12.44 3.05
N LYS A 91 21.15 11.19 2.64
CA LYS A 91 22.22 10.84 1.70
C LYS A 91 21.96 11.34 0.28
N HIS A 92 20.69 11.55 -0.08
CA HIS A 92 20.27 12.12 -1.35
C HIS A 92 19.53 13.43 -1.12
N SER A 93 20.11 14.53 -1.61
CA SER A 93 19.47 15.84 -1.60
C SER A 93 18.33 15.88 -2.62
N TRP A 94 17.31 16.66 -2.29
CA TRP A 94 16.25 16.97 -3.22
C TRP A 94 16.82 17.80 -4.37
N LYS A 95 16.54 17.41 -5.62
CA LYS A 95 16.95 18.19 -6.80
C LYS A 95 16.32 19.59 -6.82
N ASP A 96 15.13 19.73 -6.23
CA ASP A 96 14.39 20.97 -6.10
C ASP A 96 13.69 21.00 -4.73
N PRO A 97 13.79 22.08 -3.94
CA PRO A 97 13.03 22.27 -2.70
C PRO A 97 11.51 22.08 -2.86
N ALA A 98 10.93 22.43 -4.01
CA ALA A 98 9.52 22.25 -4.31
C ALA A 98 9.11 20.76 -4.36
N TYR A 99 10.03 19.86 -4.71
CA TYR A 99 9.77 18.42 -4.73
C TYR A 99 9.54 17.85 -3.34
N LYS A 100 10.12 18.45 -2.28
CA LYS A 100 9.86 18.05 -0.90
C LYS A 100 8.40 18.27 -0.52
N LYS A 101 7.80 19.41 -0.93
CA LYS A 101 6.36 19.67 -0.71
C LYS A 101 5.50 18.70 -1.51
N LYS A 102 5.82 18.47 -2.80
CA LYS A 102 5.07 17.50 -3.63
C LYS A 102 5.13 16.07 -3.08
N SER A 103 6.28 15.64 -2.56
CA SER A 103 6.41 14.31 -1.97
C SER A 103 5.60 14.12 -0.68
N LEU A 104 5.45 15.19 0.12
CA LEU A 104 4.56 15.17 1.29
C LEU A 104 3.10 15.08 0.86
N ALA A 105 2.71 15.78 -0.21
CA ALA A 105 1.36 15.66 -0.76
C ALA A 105 1.07 14.22 -1.24
N TYR A 106 2.02 13.54 -1.89
CA TYR A 106 1.86 12.12 -2.25
C TYR A 106 1.72 11.21 -1.03
N LEU A 107 2.48 11.46 0.04
CA LEU A 107 2.31 10.74 1.30
C LEU A 107 0.91 10.96 1.90
N LEU A 108 0.41 12.20 1.91
CA LEU A 108 -0.92 12.52 2.41
C LEU A 108 -2.03 11.86 1.58
N ILE A 109 -1.91 11.86 0.25
CA ILE A 109 -2.85 11.18 -0.64
C ILE A 109 -2.86 9.68 -0.37
N PHE A 110 -1.68 9.08 -0.18
CA PHE A 110 -1.57 7.66 0.17
C PHE A 110 -2.21 7.35 1.52
N MET A 111 -1.97 8.20 2.54
CA MET A 111 -2.57 8.06 3.86
C MET A 111 -4.10 8.19 3.81
N ALA A 112 -4.63 9.12 3.02
CA ALA A 112 -6.07 9.27 2.82
C ALA A 112 -6.68 8.03 2.15
N ALA A 113 -6.04 7.51 1.10
CA ALA A 113 -6.47 6.27 0.43
C ALA A 113 -6.43 5.07 1.39
N LEU A 114 -5.39 4.98 2.24
CA LEU A 114 -5.28 3.93 3.25
C LEU A 114 -6.38 4.04 4.32
N LEU A 115 -6.69 5.25 4.77
CA LEU A 115 -7.79 5.49 5.71
C LEU A 115 -9.14 5.06 5.11
N ILE A 116 -9.42 5.43 3.87
CA ILE A 116 -10.65 5.00 3.16
C ILE A 116 -10.70 3.48 3.05
N TYR A 117 -9.57 2.84 2.72
CA TYR A 117 -9.47 1.39 2.66
C TYR A 117 -9.79 0.74 4.01
N ILE A 118 -9.15 1.20 5.10
CA ILE A 118 -9.37 0.69 6.47
C ILE A 118 -10.82 0.88 6.91
N ILE A 119 -11.39 2.08 6.69
CA ILE A 119 -12.79 2.36 7.04
C ILE A 119 -13.71 1.40 6.28
N GLY A 120 -13.46 1.21 4.98
CA GLY A 120 -14.23 0.26 4.20
C GLY A 120 -14.07 -1.19 4.68
N LEU A 121 -12.89 -1.60 5.15
CA LEU A 121 -12.70 -2.93 5.77
C LEU A 121 -13.44 -3.10 7.10
N ILE A 122 -13.60 -2.03 7.89
CA ILE A 122 -14.29 -2.08 9.19
C ILE A 122 -15.82 -2.17 9.00
N ILE A 123 -16.33 -1.51 7.96
CA ILE A 123 -17.78 -1.41 7.71
C ILE A 123 -18.29 -2.56 6.82
N ALA A 124 -17.43 -3.10 5.95
CA ALA A 124 -17.75 -4.23 5.06
C ALA A 124 -17.85 -5.57 5.80
#